data_AF-A0A7N8YF24-F1
#
_entry.id   AF-A0A7N8YF24-F1
#
_cell.length_a   1.000
_cell.length_b   1.000
_cell.length_c   1.000
_cell.angle_alpha   90.00
_cell.angle_beta   90.00
_cell.angle_gamma   90.00
#
_symmetry.space_group_name_H-M   'P 1'
#
loop_
_entity.id
_entity.type
_entity.pdbx_description
1 polymer ?
#
loop_
_entity_poly.entity_id
_entity_poly.type
_entity_poly.pdbx_seq_one_letter_code
_entity_poly.pdbx_strand_id
1 'polypeptide(L)'
;MGVAERSLLLVSGSFNLLMAVLKTYLEHQTQVSLSKTWFMFCSFAWLRALEERRKQWDVQEQRLRENILQQRRKHVQDATERFQRAHLPPSQRCRHSFRRNVPNIEHALSEIQGTLNSYTQQSSFLSSNSNISR
;
A
#
# COMPACT_ATOMS: atom_id res chain seq x y z
N MET A 1 31.83 -71.84 13.39
CA MET A 1 31.38 -70.44 13.17
C MET A 1 30.00 -70.30 13.76
N GLY A 2 29.89 -69.44 14.77
CA GLY A 2 28.99 -69.62 15.91
C GLY A 2 27.56 -69.15 15.66
N VAL A 3 26.60 -69.89 16.21
CA VAL A 3 25.18 -69.56 16.26
C VAL A 3 24.94 -68.14 16.84
N ALA A 4 25.83 -67.68 17.72
CA ALA A 4 25.80 -66.35 18.33
C ALA A 4 25.99 -65.17 17.35
N GLU A 5 26.79 -65.33 16.29
CA GLU A 5 27.04 -64.25 15.30
C GLU A 5 25.82 -64.01 14.40
N ARG A 6 25.02 -65.05 14.17
CA ARG A 6 23.78 -64.97 13.37
C ARG A 6 22.67 -64.24 14.13
N SER A 7 22.58 -64.43 15.45
CA SER A 7 21.62 -63.70 16.30
C SER A 7 21.93 -62.20 16.40
N LEU A 8 23.20 -61.82 16.43
CA LEU A 8 23.63 -60.41 16.46
C LEU A 8 23.29 -59.65 15.16
N LEU A 9 23.40 -60.30 14.00
CA LEU A 9 23.01 -59.70 12.71
C LEU A 9 21.50 -59.52 12.56
N LEU A 10 20.69 -60.42 13.13
CA LEU A 10 19.24 -60.26 13.15
C LEU A 10 18.80 -59.09 14.03
N VAL A 11 19.40 -58.95 15.22
CA VAL A 11 19.10 -57.84 16.15
C VAL A 11 19.57 -56.49 15.60
N SER A 12 20.75 -56.42 14.98
CA SER A 12 21.23 -55.19 14.35
C SER A 12 20.43 -54.81 13.10
N GLY A 13 20.00 -55.78 12.30
CA GLY A 13 19.09 -55.58 11.18
C GLY A 13 17.75 -54.98 11.61
N SER A 14 17.14 -55.50 12.69
CA SER A 14 15.91 -54.95 13.25
C SER A 14 16.06 -53.54 13.79
N PHE A 15 17.19 -53.24 14.45
CA PHE A 15 17.48 -51.88 14.94
C PHE A 15 17.66 -50.87 13.79
N ASN A 16 18.39 -51.25 12.74
CA ASN A 16 18.60 -50.40 11.57
C ASN A 16 17.28 -50.11 10.83
N LEU A 17 16.40 -51.12 10.71
CA LEU A 17 15.08 -50.93 10.12
C LEU A 17 14.22 -49.97 10.96
N LEU A 18 14.25 -50.11 12.29
CA LEU A 18 13.52 -49.24 13.20
C LEU A 18 14.03 -47.79 13.12
N MET A 19 15.34 -47.57 13.07
CA MET A 19 15.93 -46.24 12.90
C MET A 19 15.60 -45.62 11.53
N ALA A 20 15.56 -46.44 10.47
CA ALA A 20 15.15 -45.98 9.14
C ALA A 20 13.67 -45.55 9.11
N VAL A 21 12.78 -46.33 9.74
CA VAL A 21 11.35 -46.01 9.86
C VAL A 21 11.13 -44.75 10.70
N LEU A 22 11.87 -44.58 11.81
CA LEU A 22 11.78 -43.37 12.63
C LEU A 22 12.29 -42.14 11.89
N LYS A 23 13.39 -42.27 11.11
CA LYS A 23 13.93 -41.17 10.31
C LYS A 23 12.94 -40.71 9.24
N THR A 24 12.34 -41.63 8.49
CA THR A 24 11.34 -41.27 7.46
C THR A 24 10.07 -40.71 8.07
N TYR A 25 9.64 -41.21 9.23
CA TYR A 25 8.50 -40.66 9.96
C TYR A 25 8.75 -39.21 10.42
N LEU A 26 9.93 -38.96 11.02
CA LEU A 26 10.31 -37.62 11.47
C LEU A 26 10.44 -36.65 10.29
N GLU A 27 11.06 -37.09 9.20
CA GLU A 27 11.22 -36.30 7.98
C GLU A 27 9.86 -35.98 7.34
N HIS A 28 8.95 -36.95 7.26
CA HIS A 28 7.57 -36.72 6.83
C HIS A 28 6.84 -35.72 7.74
N GLN A 29 7.00 -35.81 9.06
CA GLN A 29 6.43 -34.84 10.00
C GLN A 29 6.98 -33.43 9.79
N THR A 30 8.28 -33.28 9.55
CA THR A 30 8.87 -31.97 9.24
C THR A 30 8.35 -31.41 7.90
N GLN A 31 8.22 -32.24 6.88
CA GLN A 31 7.73 -31.84 5.56
C GLN A 31 6.26 -31.38 5.61
N VAL A 32 5.43 -32.10 6.37
CA VAL A 32 4.03 -31.70 6.64
C VAL A 32 3.96 -30.39 7.43
N SER A 33 4.80 -30.19 8.43
CA SER A 33 4.86 -28.95 9.22
C SER A 33 5.30 -27.74 8.38
N LEU A 34 6.34 -27.92 7.55
CA LEU A 34 6.82 -26.89 6.62
C LEU A 34 5.77 -26.56 5.56
N SER A 35 5.05 -27.55 5.04
CA SER A 35 3.96 -27.32 4.09
C SER A 35 2.82 -26.50 4.70
N LYS A 36 2.41 -26.81 5.94
CA LYS A 36 1.37 -26.04 6.66
C LYS A 36 1.79 -24.59 6.93
N THR A 37 3.04 -24.38 7.35
CA THR A 37 3.56 -23.01 7.61
C THR A 37 3.73 -22.23 6.33
N TRP A 38 4.19 -22.87 5.25
CA TRP A 38 4.28 -22.25 3.93
C TRP A 38 2.90 -21.88 3.38
N PHE A 39 1.90 -22.76 3.51
CA PHE A 39 0.52 -22.45 3.13
C PHE A 39 -0.06 -21.28 3.93
N MET A 40 0.17 -21.24 5.24
CA MET A 40 -0.24 -20.12 6.10
C MET A 40 0.42 -18.80 5.63
N PHE A 41 1.72 -18.83 5.33
CA PHE A 41 2.46 -17.65 4.87
C PHE A 41 1.96 -17.17 3.50
N CYS A 42 1.76 -18.08 2.54
CA CYS A 42 1.21 -17.73 1.22
C CYS A 42 -0.22 -17.20 1.31
N SER A 43 -1.06 -17.79 2.16
CA SER A 43 -2.42 -17.32 2.42
C SER A 43 -2.40 -15.90 3.00
N PHE A 44 -1.55 -15.65 3.99
CA PHE A 44 -1.39 -14.32 4.58
C PHE A 44 -0.86 -13.29 3.57
N ALA A 45 0.13 -13.66 2.76
CA ALA A 45 0.67 -12.79 1.70
C ALA A 45 -0.40 -12.45 0.65
N TRP A 46 -1.24 -13.43 0.28
CA TRP A 46 -2.34 -13.22 -0.65
C TRP A 46 -3.42 -12.29 -0.07
N LEU A 47 -3.80 -12.50 1.19
CA LEU A 47 -4.75 -11.63 1.89
C LEU A 47 -4.23 -10.18 1.97
N ARG A 48 -2.95 -10.00 2.30
CA ARG A 48 -2.32 -8.68 2.27
C ARG A 48 -2.33 -8.03 0.90
N ALA A 49 -2.00 -8.78 -0.16
CA ALA A 49 -2.01 -8.25 -1.52
C ALA A 49 -3.43 -7.85 -1.97
N LEU A 50 -4.46 -8.58 -1.55
CA LEU A 50 -5.85 -8.22 -1.80
C LEU A 50 -6.29 -6.98 -1.03
N GLU A 51 -5.90 -6.88 0.25
CA GLU A 51 -6.22 -5.73 1.09
C GLU A 51 -5.61 -4.45 0.50
N GLU A 52 -4.36 -4.52 0.05
CA GLU A 52 -3.68 -3.39 -0.60
C GLU A 52 -4.38 -2.97 -1.89
N ARG A 53 -4.76 -3.95 -2.73
CA ARG A 53 -5.55 -3.67 -3.94
C ARG A 53 -6.88 -2.99 -3.60
N ARG A 54 -7.56 -3.45 -2.55
CA ARG A 54 -8.84 -2.85 -2.12
C ARG A 54 -8.68 -1.41 -1.66
N LYS A 55 -7.64 -1.12 -0.86
CA LYS A 55 -7.32 0.24 -0.43
C LYS A 55 -7.10 1.19 -1.61
N GLN A 56 -6.43 0.73 -2.65
CA GLN A 56 -6.22 1.53 -3.86
C GLN A 56 -7.54 1.89 -4.56
N TRP A 57 -8.48 0.94 -4.64
CA TRP A 57 -9.82 1.19 -5.17
C TRP A 57 -10.60 2.20 -4.32
N ASP A 58 -10.58 2.04 -3.00
CA ASP A 58 -11.27 2.96 -2.08
C ASP A 58 -10.74 4.41 -2.24
N VAL A 59 -9.41 4.58 -2.39
CA VAL A 59 -8.80 5.89 -2.63
C VAL A 59 -9.23 6.49 -3.96
N GLN A 60 -9.30 5.68 -5.03
CA GLN A 60 -9.76 6.16 -6.34
C GLN A 60 -11.24 6.56 -6.32
N GLU A 61 -12.09 5.75 -5.68
CA GLU A 61 -13.50 6.04 -5.52
C GLU A 61 -13.72 7.32 -4.73
N GLN A 62 -13.00 7.50 -3.62
CA GLN A 62 -13.09 8.71 -2.81
C GLN A 62 -12.69 9.96 -3.61
N ARG A 63 -11.60 9.89 -4.39
CA ARG A 63 -11.17 10.99 -5.27
C ARG A 63 -12.23 11.33 -6.32
N LEU A 64 -12.83 10.32 -6.96
CA LEU A 64 -13.89 10.53 -7.94
C LEU A 64 -15.12 11.19 -7.30
N ARG A 65 -15.52 10.71 -6.12
CA ARG A 65 -16.64 11.26 -5.35
C ARG A 65 -16.40 12.73 -5.00
N GLU A 66 -15.21 13.06 -4.50
CA GLU A 66 -14.84 14.43 -4.18
C GLU A 66 -14.83 15.34 -5.41
N ASN A 67 -14.34 14.85 -6.55
CA ASN A 67 -14.36 15.59 -7.82
C ASN A 67 -15.81 15.93 -8.24
N ILE A 68 -16.70 14.94 -8.21
CA ILE A 68 -18.13 15.15 -8.52
C ILE A 68 -18.76 16.15 -7.56
N LEU A 69 -18.48 16.06 -6.26
CA LEU A 69 -18.98 17.00 -5.26
C LEU A 69 -18.44 18.42 -5.48
N GLN A 70 -17.16 18.57 -5.83
CA GLN A 70 -16.59 19.86 -6.20
C GLN A 70 -17.24 20.44 -7.46
N GLN A 71 -17.45 19.62 -8.50
CA GLN A 71 -18.13 20.04 -9.71
C GLN A 71 -19.56 20.50 -9.42
N ARG A 72 -20.32 19.73 -8.64
CA ARG A 72 -21.70 20.11 -8.24
C ARG A 72 -21.73 21.41 -7.45
N ARG A 73 -20.80 21.61 -6.52
CA ARG A 73 -20.68 22.89 -5.78
C ARG A 73 -20.44 24.08 -6.71
N LYS A 74 -19.54 23.93 -7.69
CA LYS A 74 -19.30 24.96 -8.71
C LYS A 74 -20.56 25.27 -9.52
N HIS A 75 -21.29 24.26 -9.96
CA HIS A 75 -22.54 24.45 -10.71
C HIS A 75 -23.62 25.16 -9.88
N VAL A 76 -23.79 24.78 -8.62
CA VAL A 76 -24.74 25.44 -7.71
C VAL A 76 -24.33 26.90 -7.52
N GLN A 77 -23.07 27.18 -7.24
CA GLN A 77 -22.56 28.54 -7.07
C GLN A 77 -22.77 29.39 -8.33
N ASP A 78 -22.47 28.84 -9.50
CA ASP A 78 -22.68 29.49 -10.81
C ASP A 78 -24.17 29.78 -11.06
N ALA A 79 -25.05 28.81 -10.78
CA ALA A 79 -26.49 29.00 -10.89
C ALA A 79 -27.02 30.06 -9.92
N THR A 80 -26.55 30.06 -8.67
CA THR A 80 -26.91 31.08 -7.67
C THR A 80 -26.44 32.47 -8.10
N GLU A 81 -25.20 32.60 -8.57
CA GLU A 81 -24.68 33.88 -9.06
C GLU A 81 -25.47 34.38 -10.27
N ARG A 82 -25.84 33.49 -11.20
CA ARG A 82 -26.70 33.83 -12.34
C ARG A 82 -28.09 34.27 -11.90
N PHE A 83 -28.68 33.57 -10.94
CA PHE A 83 -30.00 33.91 -10.40
C PHE A 83 -29.97 35.30 -9.77
N GLN A 84 -29.02 35.56 -8.88
CA GLN A 84 -28.85 36.88 -8.25
C GLN A 84 -28.62 37.98 -9.30
N ARG A 85 -27.77 37.72 -10.28
CA ARG A 85 -27.46 38.65 -11.37
C ARG A 85 -28.66 38.95 -12.26
N ALA A 86 -29.52 37.98 -12.54
CA ALA A 86 -30.69 38.18 -13.39
C ALA A 86 -31.65 39.24 -12.83
N HIS A 87 -31.68 39.39 -11.50
CA HIS A 87 -32.46 40.41 -10.80
C HIS A 87 -31.84 41.81 -10.81
N LEU A 88 -30.61 41.98 -11.30
CA LEU A 88 -29.98 43.30 -11.45
C LEU A 88 -30.36 43.96 -12.79
N PRO A 89 -30.34 45.30 -12.88
CA PRO A 89 -30.52 46.00 -14.15
C PRO A 89 -29.46 45.56 -15.18
N PRO A 90 -29.77 45.51 -16.50
CA PRO A 90 -28.86 44.99 -17.52
C PRO A 90 -27.44 45.59 -17.51
N SER A 91 -27.31 46.87 -17.18
CA SER A 91 -26.02 47.56 -17.05
C SER A 91 -25.13 47.03 -15.92
N GLN A 92 -25.72 46.37 -14.92
CA GLN A 92 -25.03 45.78 -13.76
C GLN A 92 -24.88 44.25 -13.86
N ARG A 93 -25.35 43.62 -14.95
CA ARG A 93 -25.27 42.15 -15.15
C ARG A 93 -23.89 41.66 -15.61
N CYS A 94 -22.94 42.54 -15.88
CA CYS A 94 -21.64 42.13 -16.41
C CYS A 94 -20.91 41.19 -15.43
N ARG A 95 -20.36 40.08 -15.95
CA ARG A 95 -19.37 39.29 -15.21
C ARG A 95 -18.11 40.13 -15.12
N HIS A 96 -17.79 40.62 -13.93
CA HIS A 96 -16.47 41.17 -13.66
C HIS A 96 -15.46 40.01 -13.68
N SER A 97 -15.04 39.62 -14.90
CA SER A 97 -14.03 38.59 -15.18
C SER A 97 -12.67 38.89 -14.53
N PHE A 98 -12.52 40.08 -13.95
CA PHE A 98 -11.35 40.53 -13.19
C PHE A 98 -11.33 40.11 -11.72
N ARG A 99 -12.38 39.46 -11.18
CA ARG A 99 -12.18 38.68 -9.94
C ARG A 99 -11.45 37.40 -10.30
N ARG A 100 -10.14 37.55 -10.44
CA ARG A 100 -9.09 36.53 -10.33
C ARG A 100 -9.62 35.48 -9.35
N ASN A 101 -9.79 34.23 -9.81
CA ASN A 101 -10.11 33.11 -8.94
C ASN A 101 -9.17 33.20 -7.74
N VAL A 102 -9.68 33.61 -6.58
CA VAL A 102 -8.89 33.55 -5.35
C VAL A 102 -8.95 32.07 -5.00
N PRO A 103 -7.88 31.28 -5.23
CA PRO A 103 -7.87 29.91 -4.75
C PRO A 103 -8.16 29.97 -3.24
N ASN A 104 -9.02 29.05 -2.79
CA ASN A 104 -9.36 28.90 -1.39
C ASN A 104 -8.05 28.90 -0.58
N ILE A 105 -7.92 29.84 0.38
CA ILE A 105 -6.67 30.12 1.09
C ILE A 105 -6.13 28.85 1.74
N GLU A 106 -7.00 28.06 2.37
CA GLU A 106 -6.66 26.76 2.95
C GLU A 106 -6.10 25.77 1.92
N HIS A 107 -6.63 25.73 0.70
CA HIS A 107 -6.12 24.85 -0.35
C HIS A 107 -4.73 25.29 -0.81
N ALA A 108 -4.53 26.58 -1.05
CA ALA A 108 -3.23 27.14 -1.41
C ALA A 108 -2.17 26.90 -0.31
N LEU A 109 -2.56 27.03 0.96
CA LEU A 109 -1.68 26.74 2.09
C LEU A 109 -1.30 25.26 2.19
N SER A 110 -2.25 24.35 1.93
CA SER A 110 -1.97 22.91 1.93
C SER A 110 -0.99 22.50 0.82
N GLU A 111 -1.12 23.07 -0.39
CA GLU A 111 -0.17 22.84 -1.49
C GLU A 111 1.22 23.37 -1.14
N ILE A 112 1.32 24.58 -0.59
CA ILE A 112 2.61 25.16 -0.19
C ILE A 112 3.29 24.31 0.89
N GLN A 113 2.56 23.86 1.91
CA GLN A 113 3.12 23.01 2.97
C GLN A 113 3.56 21.64 2.45
N GLY A 114 2.78 21.00 1.57
CA GLY A 114 3.14 19.72 0.96
C GLY A 114 4.39 19.81 0.06
N THR A 115 4.52 20.92 -0.68
CA THR A 115 5.66 21.17 -1.57
C THR A 115 6.93 21.47 -0.78
N LEU A 116 6.82 22.25 0.31
CA LEU A 116 7.95 22.60 1.18
C LEU A 116 8.58 21.35 1.80
N ASN A 117 7.76 20.45 2.36
CA ASN A 117 8.24 19.20 2.97
C ASN A 117 8.98 18.30 1.97
N SER A 118 8.58 18.34 0.70
CA SER A 118 9.21 17.55 -0.38
C SER A 118 10.57 18.12 -0.80
N TYR A 119 10.71 19.45 -0.85
CA TYR A 119 11.97 20.11 -1.19
C TYR A 119 13.02 19.99 -0.08
N THR A 120 12.60 20.04 1.19
CA THR A 120 13.53 19.89 2.33
C THR A 120 14.22 18.52 2.29
N GLN A 121 13.52 17.44 1.93
CA GLN A 121 14.13 16.11 1.79
C GLN A 121 15.07 16.00 0.58
N GLN A 122 14.76 16.67 -0.53
CA GLN A 122 15.65 16.65 -1.71
C GLN A 122 16.94 17.44 -1.47
N SER A 123 16.89 18.53 -0.71
CA SER A 123 18.07 19.35 -0.40
C SER A 123 19.11 18.61 0.46
N SER A 124 18.69 17.68 1.32
CA SER A 124 19.62 16.85 2.11
C SER A 124 20.41 15.83 1.29
N PHE A 125 19.93 15.43 0.10
CA PHE A 125 20.67 14.51 -0.78
C PHE A 125 21.71 15.21 -1.66
N LEU A 126 21.61 16.53 -1.86
CA LEU A 126 22.49 17.28 -2.76
C LEU A 126 23.59 18.08 -2.05
N SER A 127 23.59 18.16 -0.71
CA SER A 127 24.58 18.94 0.05
C SER A 127 25.86 18.17 0.40
N SER A 128 25.94 16.87 0.12
CA SER A 128 27.11 16.02 0.41
C SER A 128 28.10 15.96 -0.75
N ASN A 129 28.64 17.09 -1.23
CA ASN A 129 29.97 17.14 -1.87
C ASN A 129 30.33 18.57 -2.31
N SER A 130 31.05 19.30 -1.47
CA SER A 130 32.01 20.31 -1.95
C SER A 130 33.10 20.55 -0.91
N ASN A 131 33.92 19.53 -0.67
CA ASN A 131 35.21 19.73 -0.03
C ASN A 131 36.17 20.30 -1.09
N ILE A 132 36.17 21.63 -1.23
CA ILE A 132 37.19 22.34 -2.01
C ILE A 132 38.41 22.56 -1.11
N SER A 133 39.42 21.71 -1.25
CA SER A 133 40.72 21.89 -0.61
C SER A 133 41.46 23.05 -1.28
N ARG A 134 41.76 24.09 -0.51
CA ARG A 134 42.73 25.13 -0.85
C ARG A 134 43.99 24.91 -0.04
#